data_AF-V4LBE2-F1
#
_entry.id   AF-V4LBE2-F1
#
_cell.length_a   1.000
_cell.length_b   1.000
_cell.length_c   1.000
_cell.angle_alpha   90.00
_cell.angle_beta   90.00
_cell.angle_gamma   90.00
#
_symmetry.space_group_name_H-M   'P 1'
#
loop_
_entity.id
_entity.type
_entity.pdbx_description
1 polymer ?
#
loop_
_entity_poly.entity_id
_entity_poly.type
_entity_poly.pdbx_seq_one_letter_code
_entity_poly.pdbx_strand_id
1 'polypeptide(L)'
;PLPKDNGPLNTLEESFAMFCRGLSMYSPFLDHVLSYWKAYQENPDQTMFLKYEKMRADPLPYVKRLAEFMGCGFTAEEEKEEAVEKVAFPSSFYPKSAYFRKGKVRDWSNYLTPEMAAGIDGLMEERFKGTETL
;
A
#
# COMPACT_ATOMS: atom_id res chain seq x y z
N PRO A 1 24.34 -8.61 -9.91
CA PRO A 1 23.57 -9.32 -10.97
C PRO A 1 22.34 -9.97 -10.34
N LEU A 2 21.14 -9.53 -10.70
CA LEU A 2 19.92 -10.24 -10.31
C LEU A 2 19.96 -11.65 -10.94
N PRO A 3 19.55 -12.72 -10.24
CA PRO A 3 19.50 -14.05 -10.80
C PRO A 3 18.69 -14.00 -12.11
N LYS A 4 19.33 -14.41 -13.21
CA LYS A 4 18.66 -14.68 -14.46
C LYS A 4 18.18 -16.13 -14.34
N ASP A 5 16.89 -16.33 -14.60
CA ASP A 5 16.15 -17.59 -14.52
C ASP A 5 15.56 -17.90 -13.13
N ASN A 6 14.49 -17.17 -12.80
CA ASN A 6 13.45 -17.74 -11.94
C ASN A 6 12.67 -18.70 -12.87
N GLY A 7 12.49 -19.95 -12.48
CA GLY A 7 11.78 -20.96 -13.27
C GLY A 7 10.36 -20.54 -13.70
N PRO A 8 9.55 -21.45 -14.27
CA PRO A 8 8.22 -21.10 -14.76
C PRO A 8 7.42 -20.35 -13.69
N LEU A 9 6.85 -19.21 -14.07
CA LEU A 9 5.97 -18.45 -13.18
C LEU A 9 4.77 -19.32 -12.82
N ASN A 10 4.42 -19.34 -11.54
CA ASN A 10 3.19 -19.95 -11.05
C ASN A 10 1.96 -19.35 -11.76
N THR A 11 0.88 -20.11 -11.83
CA THR A 11 -0.40 -19.55 -12.29
C THR A 11 -0.91 -18.48 -11.31
N LEU A 12 -1.93 -17.72 -11.73
CA LEU A 12 -2.56 -16.74 -10.84
C LEU A 12 -3.19 -17.42 -9.63
N GLU A 13 -3.85 -18.55 -9.86
CA GLU A 13 -4.54 -19.34 -8.84
C GLU A 13 -3.57 -19.92 -7.82
N GLU A 14 -2.45 -20.48 -8.28
CA GLU A 14 -1.37 -20.98 -7.42
C GLU A 14 -0.75 -19.84 -6.60
N SER A 15 -0.42 -18.72 -7.26
CA SER A 15 0.14 -17.54 -6.60
C SER A 15 -0.80 -16.96 -5.56
N PHE A 16 -2.10 -16.90 -5.87
CA PHE A 16 -3.13 -16.42 -4.96
C PHE A 16 -3.29 -17.36 -3.76
N ALA A 17 -3.33 -18.68 -3.98
CA ALA A 17 -3.40 -19.67 -2.91
C ALA A 17 -2.17 -19.59 -2.00
N MET A 18 -0.96 -19.43 -2.57
CA MET A 18 0.26 -19.20 -1.80
C MET A 18 0.19 -17.92 -0.98
N PHE A 19 -0.27 -16.81 -1.56
CA PHE A 19 -0.45 -15.53 -0.86
C PHE A 19 -1.40 -15.68 0.35
N CYS A 20 -2.58 -16.28 0.14
CA CYS A 20 -3.56 -16.51 1.21
C CYS A 20 -3.02 -17.41 2.34
N ARG A 21 -2.13 -18.34 2.01
CA ARG A 21 -1.47 -19.23 2.97
C ARG A 21 -0.24 -18.61 3.66
N GLY A 22 0.12 -17.37 3.34
CA GLY A 22 1.33 -16.73 3.88
C GLY A 22 2.62 -17.38 3.34
N LEU A 23 2.61 -17.77 2.08
CA LEU A 23 3.76 -18.35 1.36
C LEU A 23 4.26 -17.41 0.26
N SER A 24 4.31 -16.11 0.54
CA SER A 24 4.88 -15.09 -0.36
C SER A 24 6.02 -14.33 0.32
N MET A 25 6.75 -13.51 -0.44
CA MET A 25 7.78 -12.63 0.13
C MET A 25 7.15 -11.70 1.19
N TYR A 26 7.82 -11.56 2.34
CA TYR A 26 7.37 -10.76 3.49
C TYR A 26 5.98 -11.10 4.06
N SER A 27 5.57 -12.37 3.96
CA SER A 27 4.27 -12.84 4.43
C SER A 27 4.35 -13.51 5.82
N PRO A 28 3.22 -13.68 6.54
CA PRO A 28 1.83 -13.38 6.14
C PRO A 28 1.54 -11.88 6.03
N PHE A 29 0.90 -11.47 4.92
CA PHE A 29 0.65 -10.05 4.64
C PHE A 29 -0.24 -9.37 5.69
N LEU A 30 -1.32 -10.04 6.11
CA LEU A 30 -2.27 -9.47 7.08
C LEU A 30 -1.62 -9.30 8.46
N ASP A 31 -0.75 -10.24 8.87
CA ASP A 31 0.00 -10.13 10.12
C ASP A 31 1.00 -8.97 10.07
N HIS A 32 1.66 -8.77 8.93
CA HIS A 32 2.53 -7.60 8.70
C HIS A 32 1.75 -6.29 8.81
N VAL A 33 0.56 -6.18 8.22
CA VAL A 33 -0.28 -4.97 8.36
C VAL A 33 -0.69 -4.75 9.82
N LEU A 34 -1.12 -5.81 10.51
CA LEU A 34 -1.52 -5.76 11.92
C LEU A 34 -0.38 -5.35 12.85
N SER A 35 0.86 -5.81 12.61
CA SER A 35 2.00 -5.44 13.45
C SER A 35 2.29 -3.94 13.38
N TYR A 36 2.26 -3.35 12.18
CA TYR A 36 2.44 -1.91 12.01
C TYR A 36 1.25 -1.09 12.51
N TRP A 37 0.04 -1.64 12.43
CA TRP A 37 -1.13 -1.00 13.05
C TRP A 37 -0.99 -0.92 14.57
N LYS A 38 -0.56 -2.00 15.22
CA LYS A 38 -0.28 -2.00 16.67
C LYS A 38 0.81 -1.01 17.04
N ALA A 39 1.91 -0.98 16.27
CA ALA A 39 2.97 0.01 16.47
C ALA A 39 2.46 1.46 16.34
N TYR A 40 1.54 1.72 15.40
CA TYR A 40 0.86 3.01 15.28
C TYR A 40 0.00 3.35 16.51
N GLN A 41 -0.74 2.38 17.04
CA GLN A 41 -1.55 2.58 18.25
C GLN A 41 -0.70 2.83 19.50
N GLU A 42 0.44 2.13 19.62
CA GLU A 42 1.36 2.28 20.75
C GLU A 42 2.16 3.58 20.70
N ASN A 43 2.55 4.04 19.51
CA ASN A 43 3.38 5.23 19.36
C ASN A 43 3.00 6.02 18.09
N PRO A 44 1.88 6.76 18.12
CA PRO A 44 1.37 7.50 16.97
C PRO A 44 2.27 8.69 16.57
N ASP A 45 3.13 9.15 17.48
CA ASP A 45 4.08 10.24 17.22
C ASP A 45 5.33 9.77 16.46
N GLN A 46 5.68 8.48 16.56
CA GLN A 46 6.82 7.88 15.84
C GLN A 46 6.42 6.98 14.68
N THR A 47 5.13 6.65 14.55
CA THR A 47 4.62 5.81 13.48
C THR A 47 3.48 6.52 12.76
N MET A 48 3.57 6.64 11.44
CA MET A 48 2.48 7.15 10.62
C MET A 48 1.88 6.01 9.80
N PHE A 49 0.57 5.77 9.96
CA PHE A 49 -0.16 4.75 9.20
C PHE A 49 -0.95 5.39 8.05
N LEU A 50 -0.71 4.91 6.81
CA LEU A 50 -1.30 5.43 5.58
C LEU A 50 -2.03 4.32 4.82
N LYS A 51 -3.17 4.66 4.20
CA LYS A 51 -3.94 3.75 3.33
C LYS A 51 -3.86 4.22 1.88
N TYR A 52 -3.49 3.31 0.97
CA TYR A 52 -3.26 3.63 -0.44
C TYR A 52 -4.50 4.24 -1.11
N GLU A 53 -5.68 3.69 -0.88
CA GLU A 53 -6.94 4.12 -1.50
C GLU A 53 -7.30 5.55 -1.12
N LYS A 54 -7.07 5.91 0.15
CA LYS A 54 -7.35 7.24 0.68
C LYS A 54 -6.36 8.27 0.11
N MET A 55 -5.08 7.95 0.13
CA MET A 55 -4.03 8.82 -0.44
C MET A 55 -4.18 8.96 -1.96
N ARG A 56 -4.59 7.89 -2.67
CA ARG A 56 -4.79 7.94 -4.11
C ARG A 56 -5.99 8.79 -4.51
N ALA A 57 -7.04 8.82 -3.69
CA ALA A 57 -8.24 9.60 -3.93
C ALA A 57 -8.04 11.10 -3.69
N ASP A 58 -7.30 11.46 -2.64
CA ASP A 58 -6.98 12.84 -2.31
C ASP A 58 -5.57 12.93 -1.69
N PRO A 59 -4.50 13.11 -2.49
CA PRO A 59 -3.13 13.00 -2.00
C PRO A 59 -2.65 14.21 -1.21
N LEU A 60 -3.16 15.42 -1.47
CA LEU A 60 -2.59 16.66 -0.93
C LEU A 60 -2.62 16.71 0.61
N PRO A 61 -3.72 16.37 1.30
CA PRO A 61 -3.74 16.36 2.76
C PRO A 61 -2.75 15.35 3.37
N TYR A 62 -2.53 14.21 2.72
CA TYR A 62 -1.60 13.20 3.21
C TYR A 62 -0.14 13.61 3.00
N VAL A 63 0.16 14.31 1.89
CA VAL A 63 1.50 14.86 1.65
C VAL A 63 1.83 15.93 2.69
N LYS A 64 0.89 16.84 3.00
CA LYS A 64 1.07 17.83 4.08
C LYS A 64 1.29 17.16 5.43
N ARG A 65 0.41 16.21 5.79
CA ARG A 65 0.51 15.45 7.05
C ARG A 65 1.83 14.68 7.14
N LEU A 66 2.32 14.11 6.04
CA LEU A 66 3.61 13.42 5.99
C LEU A 66 4.77 14.39 6.21
N ALA A 67 4.74 15.56 5.58
CA ALA A 67 5.74 16.60 5.77
C ALA A 67 5.78 17.09 7.22
N GLU A 68 4.62 17.35 7.82
CA GLU A 68 4.50 17.68 9.25
C GLU A 68 5.09 16.59 10.14
N PHE A 69 4.75 15.32 9.89
CA PHE A 69 5.27 14.17 10.63
C PHE A 69 6.80 14.03 10.53
N MET A 70 7.38 14.40 9.39
CA MET A 70 8.83 14.42 9.18
C MET A 70 9.53 15.66 9.79
N GLY A 71 8.78 16.60 10.37
CA GLY A 71 9.31 17.86 10.89
C GLY A 71 9.66 18.88 9.81
N CYS A 72 9.14 18.70 8.59
CA CYS A 72 9.36 19.57 7.43
C CYS A 72 8.04 20.08 6.83
N GLY A 73 7.07 20.42 7.68
CA GLY A 73 5.78 20.96 7.25
C GLY A 73 5.93 22.17 6.31
N PHE A 74 5.02 22.28 5.34
CA PHE A 74 5.07 23.33 4.32
C PHE A 74 4.78 24.71 4.92
N THR A 75 5.51 25.71 4.44
CA THR A 75 5.25 27.14 4.70
C THR A 75 4.10 27.66 3.84
N ALA A 76 3.50 28.78 4.24
CA ALA A 76 2.44 29.42 3.46
C ALA A 76 2.91 29.87 2.07
N GLU A 77 4.19 30.24 1.96
CA GLU A 77 4.86 30.58 0.71
C GLU A 77 4.99 29.36 -0.20
N GLU A 78 5.47 28.22 0.31
CA GLU A 78 5.59 26.98 -0.47
C GLU A 78 4.23 26.46 -0.96
N GLU A 79 3.19 26.59 -0.15
CA GLU A 79 1.82 26.24 -0.59
C GLU A 79 1.33 27.12 -1.73
N LYS A 80 1.62 28.43 -1.69
CA LYS A 80 1.30 29.35 -2.81
C LYS A 80 2.09 29.03 -4.08
N GLU A 81 3.27 28.44 -3.95
CA GLU A 81 4.12 28.01 -5.06
C GLU A 81 3.82 26.59 -5.56
N GLU A 82 2.68 26.00 -5.15
CA GLU A 82 2.21 24.67 -5.56
C GLU A 82 3.22 23.56 -5.21
N ALA A 83 4.00 23.73 -4.13
CA ALA A 83 5.01 22.76 -3.72
C ALA A 83 4.38 21.40 -3.33
N VAL A 84 3.19 21.44 -2.72
CA VAL A 84 2.45 20.24 -2.30
C VAL A 84 2.07 19.40 -3.52
N GLU A 85 1.59 20.04 -4.59
CA GLU A 85 1.21 19.42 -5.85
C GLU A 85 2.42 18.82 -6.56
N LYS A 86 3.54 19.55 -6.60
CA LYS A 86 4.80 19.07 -7.20
C LYS A 86 5.34 17.82 -6.49
N VAL A 87 5.19 17.75 -5.17
CA VAL A 87 5.58 16.58 -4.37
C VAL A 87 4.58 15.43 -4.51
N ALA A 88 3.28 15.72 -4.53
CA ALA A 88 2.23 14.71 -4.71
C ALA A 88 2.25 14.05 -6.10
N PHE A 89 2.65 14.82 -7.12
CA PHE A 89 2.70 14.41 -8.51
C PHE A 89 4.09 14.66 -9.09
N PRO A 90 5.12 13.94 -8.59
CA PRO A 90 6.48 14.15 -9.06
C PRO A 90 6.53 13.81 -10.55
N SER A 91 7.17 14.67 -11.34
CA SER A 91 7.47 14.36 -12.73
C SER A 91 8.30 13.07 -12.77
N SER A 92 7.75 12.04 -13.40
CA SER A 92 8.31 10.69 -13.38
C SER A 92 9.59 10.63 -14.23
N PHE A 93 10.74 10.90 -13.61
CA PHE A 93 12.06 10.85 -14.26
C PHE A 93 12.62 9.44 -14.50
N TYR A 94 11.89 8.38 -14.12
CA TYR A 94 12.37 7.01 -14.22
C TYR A 94 11.52 6.17 -15.19
N PRO A 95 12.06 5.78 -16.35
CA PRO A 95 11.46 4.72 -17.16
C PRO A 95 11.69 3.39 -16.44
N LYS A 96 10.71 2.96 -15.64
CA LYS A 96 10.69 1.62 -15.08
C LYS A 96 9.26 1.07 -15.09
N SER A 97 8.84 0.56 -16.26
CA SER A 97 7.56 -0.15 -16.45
C SER A 97 7.31 -1.27 -15.44
N ALA A 98 8.36 -1.77 -14.76
CA ALA A 98 8.26 -2.72 -13.67
C ALA A 98 7.63 -2.15 -12.37
N TYR A 99 7.78 -0.85 -12.09
CA TYR A 99 7.25 -0.21 -10.88
C TYR A 99 5.92 0.49 -11.14
N PHE A 100 5.71 0.98 -12.37
CA PHE A 100 4.51 1.70 -12.77
C PHE A 100 3.67 0.85 -13.72
N ARG A 101 2.52 0.34 -13.24
CA ARG A 101 1.58 -0.50 -14.01
C ARG A 101 0.30 0.25 -14.41
N LYS A 102 -0.74 0.20 -13.57
CA LYS A 102 -2.02 0.91 -13.81
C LYS A 102 -2.32 2.01 -12.76
N GLY A 103 -1.85 1.85 -11.52
CA GLY A 103 -2.10 2.84 -10.45
C GLY A 103 -3.58 3.11 -10.16
N LYS A 104 -4.43 2.08 -10.30
CA LYS A 104 -5.89 2.15 -10.11
C LYS A 104 -6.32 1.26 -8.94
N VAL A 105 -7.18 1.81 -8.08
CA VAL A 105 -7.86 1.05 -7.03
C VAL A 105 -8.88 0.09 -7.68
N ARG A 106 -9.09 -1.08 -7.08
CA ARG A 106 -10.02 -2.14 -7.53
C ARG A 106 -9.66 -2.87 -8.82
N ASP A 107 -8.45 -2.69 -9.35
CA ASP A 107 -8.03 -3.43 -10.57
C ASP A 107 -7.99 -4.96 -10.39
N TRP A 108 -8.05 -5.45 -9.15
CA TRP A 108 -8.16 -6.88 -8.83
C TRP A 108 -9.38 -7.55 -9.48
N SER A 109 -10.48 -6.83 -9.70
CA SER A 109 -11.71 -7.39 -10.27
C SER A 109 -11.56 -7.81 -11.74
N ASN A 110 -10.46 -7.40 -12.40
CA ASN A 110 -10.12 -7.84 -13.74
C ASN A 110 -9.37 -9.18 -13.77
N TYR A 111 -8.98 -9.72 -12.62
CA TYR A 111 -8.12 -10.90 -12.50
C TYR A 111 -8.69 -11.97 -11.56
N LEU A 112 -9.24 -11.58 -10.42
CA LEU A 112 -9.75 -12.52 -9.43
C LEU A 112 -11.22 -12.86 -9.71
N THR A 113 -11.58 -14.12 -9.49
CA THR A 113 -12.98 -14.54 -9.46
C THR A 113 -13.67 -14.03 -8.18
N PRO A 114 -15.00 -13.96 -8.13
CA PRO A 114 -15.74 -13.61 -6.92
C PRO A 114 -15.39 -14.52 -5.73
N GLU A 115 -15.15 -15.80 -5.96
CA GLU A 115 -14.80 -16.78 -4.92
C GLU A 115 -13.41 -16.50 -4.33
N MET A 116 -12.43 -16.16 -5.18
CA MET A 116 -11.09 -15.76 -4.72
C MET A 116 -11.17 -14.48 -3.89
N ALA A 117 -11.91 -13.47 -4.37
CA ALA A 117 -12.10 -12.21 -3.65
C ALA A 117 -12.75 -12.43 -2.28
N ALA A 118 -13.85 -13.20 -2.23
CA ALA A 118 -14.49 -13.55 -0.97
C ALA A 118 -13.57 -14.33 -0.01
N GLY A 119 -12.68 -15.17 -0.55
CA GLY A 119 -11.70 -15.90 0.24
C GLY A 119 -10.73 -14.99 0.99
N ILE A 120 -10.16 -13.97 0.32
CA ILE A 120 -9.25 -13.02 0.99
C ILE A 120 -10.01 -12.04 1.90
N ASP A 121 -11.23 -11.64 1.53
CA ASP A 121 -12.08 -10.79 2.36
C ASP A 121 -12.39 -11.48 3.70
N GLY A 122 -12.76 -12.76 3.68
CA GLY A 122 -13.00 -13.54 4.90
C GLY A 122 -11.75 -13.69 5.77
N LEU A 123 -10.57 -13.89 5.17
CA LEU A 123 -9.30 -13.91 5.90
C LEU A 123 -9.00 -12.55 6.54
N MET A 124 -9.30 -11.45 5.86
CA MET A 124 -9.14 -10.11 6.40
C MET A 124 -10.10 -9.89 7.59
N GLU A 125 -11.38 -10.20 7.44
CA GLU A 125 -12.36 -10.07 8.52
C GLU A 125 -11.97 -10.87 9.76
N GLU A 126 -11.51 -12.11 9.60
CA GLU A 126 -11.07 -12.95 10.71
C GLU A 126 -9.84 -12.34 11.42
N ARG A 127 -8.84 -11.92 10.65
CA ARG A 127 -7.56 -11.41 11.21
C ARG A 127 -7.70 -10.06 11.90
N PHE A 128 -8.53 -9.20 11.35
CA PHE A 128 -8.76 -7.84 11.86
C PHE A 128 -9.91 -7.76 12.86
N LYS A 129 -10.57 -8.88 13.17
CA LYS A 129 -11.66 -8.91 14.15
C LYS A 129 -11.22 -8.32 15.50
N GLY A 130 -11.98 -7.35 15.98
CA GLY A 130 -11.74 -6.69 17.27
C GLY A 130 -10.59 -5.68 17.25
N THR A 131 -9.98 -5.44 16.09
CA THR A 131 -9.14 -4.26 15.88
C THR A 131 -10.02 -3.12 15.36
N GLU A 132 -9.72 -1.88 15.74
CA GLU A 132 -10.32 -0.70 15.10
C GLU A 132 -9.78 -0.48 13.68
N THR A 133 -8.93 -1.38 13.18
CA THR A 133 -8.47 -1.41 11.80
C THR A 133 -9.51 -2.08 10.93
N LEU A 134 -10.52 -1.30 10.54
CA LEU A 134 -11.24 -1.27 9.25
C LEU A 134 -12.51 -0.45 9.39
#